data_AF-A0A392NXB9-F1
#
_entry.id   AF-A0A392NXB9-F1
#
_cell.length_a   1.000
_cell.length_b   1.000
_cell.length_c   1.000
_cell.angle_alpha   90.00
_cell.angle_beta   90.00
_cell.angle_gamma   90.00
#
_symmetry.space_group_name_H-M   'P 1'
#
loop_
_entity.id
_entity.type
_entity.pdbx_description
1 polymer ?
#
loop_
_entity_poly.entity_id
_entity_poly.type
_entity_poly.pdbx_seq_one_letter_code
_entity_poly.pdbx_strand_id
1 'polypeptide(L)'
;YIFGFAFAFGTPSNGFIGQHFFGLSEFPSQSFDYGYFLYQWAFAIAAAGITSGSIAERTQFVSYLIYSSFLTGLVYPIVAHWFWSADGWGSPARSENLLFGSGVIDFAGCGVVHLVGAVAGFWGAFIEGPRIGRFDHEGKPVSLRGHSGTLVVMGTFLLWFGWYGFNPGSFLNILKTYGESGNYYGQWSAIGRTAVTTTLAGCTAALTTLFGKRMQTGHWNVTDVCNGLLGGFAAITAGCSVVDPWAAIICGFIAAWVLIGCNMLAEKFHYDDPLEAAQLHGGCGTWGIIFTALFAKKQYVNEVYGGSL
;
A
#
# COMPACT_ATOMS: atom_id res chain seq x y z
N TYR A 1 -4.43 -17.64 7.49
CA TYR A 1 -4.31 -18.83 8.35
C TYR A 1 -4.05 -20.09 7.54
N ILE A 2 -5.02 -20.61 6.79
CA ILE A 2 -4.89 -21.92 6.10
C ILE A 2 -3.77 -21.90 5.04
N PHE A 3 -3.83 -20.98 4.07
CA PHE A 3 -2.91 -20.97 2.92
C PHE A 3 -2.01 -19.73 2.85
N GLY A 4 -2.55 -18.54 3.14
CA GLY A 4 -1.86 -17.29 2.83
C GLY A 4 -0.47 -17.14 3.46
N PHE A 5 -0.32 -17.46 4.74
CA PHE A 5 1.01 -17.37 5.38
C PHE A 5 1.98 -18.40 4.78
N ALA A 6 1.50 -19.60 4.45
CA ALA A 6 2.31 -20.65 3.87
C ALA A 6 2.87 -20.26 2.50
N PHE A 7 2.01 -19.74 1.62
CA PHE A 7 2.43 -19.28 0.30
C PHE A 7 3.31 -18.02 0.35
N ALA A 8 3.16 -17.17 1.36
CA ALA A 8 3.97 -15.96 1.51
C ALA A 8 5.37 -16.23 2.10
N PHE A 9 5.46 -17.02 3.17
CA PHE A 9 6.68 -17.13 4.00
C PHE A 9 7.13 -18.56 4.31
N GLY A 10 6.44 -19.56 3.74
CA GLY A 10 6.77 -20.97 3.91
C GLY A 10 8.13 -21.34 3.31
N THR A 11 9.16 -21.39 4.15
CA THR A 11 10.53 -21.73 3.79
C THR A 11 10.92 -23.13 4.30
N PRO A 12 11.79 -23.88 3.61
CA PRO A 12 12.44 -23.55 2.32
C PRO A 12 11.45 -23.45 1.14
N SER A 13 11.77 -22.63 0.12
CA SER A 13 10.87 -22.38 -1.02
C SER A 13 11.60 -22.36 -2.37
N ASN A 14 10.89 -22.03 -3.46
CA ASN A 14 11.47 -21.89 -4.81
C ASN A 14 11.59 -20.42 -5.28
N GLY A 15 11.44 -19.46 -4.38
CA GLY A 15 11.51 -18.01 -4.63
C GLY A 15 10.31 -17.42 -5.39
N PHE A 16 9.41 -18.25 -5.92
CA PHE A 16 8.13 -17.83 -6.49
C PHE A 16 6.98 -17.99 -5.50
N ILE A 17 6.97 -19.08 -4.71
CA ILE A 17 5.91 -19.37 -3.74
C ILE A 17 6.45 -20.19 -2.56
N GLY A 18 5.98 -19.89 -1.36
CA GLY A 18 6.27 -20.66 -0.15
C GLY A 18 5.54 -22.01 -0.10
N GLN A 19 6.09 -22.97 0.65
CA GLN A 19 5.65 -24.38 0.62
C GLN A 19 5.39 -25.01 2.00
N HIS A 20 5.54 -24.25 3.09
CA HIS A 20 5.47 -24.74 4.47
C HIS A 20 4.55 -23.85 5.34
N PHE A 21 4.21 -24.28 6.56
CA PHE A 21 3.31 -23.58 7.51
C PHE A 21 1.81 -23.52 7.13
N PHE A 22 1.29 -24.50 6.38
CA PHE A 22 -0.14 -24.60 6.10
C PHE A 22 -0.93 -24.77 7.40
N GLY A 23 -1.93 -23.91 7.63
CA GLY A 23 -2.67 -23.87 8.88
C GLY A 23 -1.79 -23.59 10.11
N LEU A 24 -0.65 -22.92 9.92
CA LEU A 24 0.38 -22.71 10.94
C LEU A 24 0.93 -24.02 11.54
N SER A 25 0.97 -25.10 10.76
CA SER A 25 1.73 -26.29 11.13
C SER A 25 3.18 -25.92 11.40
N GLU A 26 3.80 -26.47 12.46
CA GLU A 26 5.21 -26.20 12.81
C GLU A 26 5.49 -24.73 13.21
N PHE A 27 4.50 -24.08 13.82
CA PHE A 27 4.57 -22.69 14.31
C PHE A 27 4.41 -22.63 15.85
N PRO A 28 5.11 -21.72 16.57
CA PRO A 28 6.16 -20.82 16.09
C PRO A 28 7.43 -21.59 15.71
N SER A 29 8.30 -20.93 14.95
CA SER A 29 9.59 -21.45 14.52
C SER A 29 10.72 -20.50 14.95
N GLN A 30 11.97 -20.87 14.67
CA GLN A 30 13.11 -19.98 14.91
C GLN A 30 13.04 -18.68 14.08
N SER A 31 12.37 -18.72 12.91
CA SER A 31 12.29 -17.58 11.99
C SER A 31 11.02 -16.75 12.17
N PHE A 32 9.94 -17.35 12.70
CA PHE A 32 8.62 -16.71 12.73
C PHE A 32 7.86 -17.00 14.03
N ASP A 33 7.26 -15.95 14.58
CA ASP A 33 6.42 -15.99 15.78
C ASP A 33 5.03 -15.37 15.49
N TYR A 34 4.07 -15.55 16.40
CA TYR A 34 2.67 -15.16 16.24
C TYR A 34 2.49 -13.67 15.97
N GLY A 35 3.38 -12.82 16.50
CA GLY A 35 3.40 -11.39 16.19
C GLY A 35 3.61 -11.12 14.71
N TYR A 36 4.53 -11.83 14.06
CA TYR A 36 4.78 -11.71 12.62
C TYR A 36 3.59 -12.21 11.80
N PHE A 37 3.00 -13.36 12.18
CA PHE A 37 1.79 -13.86 11.53
C PHE A 37 0.64 -12.85 11.58
N LEU A 38 0.33 -12.33 12.77
CA LEU A 38 -0.76 -11.37 12.95
C LEU A 38 -0.50 -10.09 12.16
N TYR A 39 0.75 -9.62 12.16
CA TYR A 39 1.16 -8.45 11.39
C TYR A 39 0.91 -8.66 9.90
N GLN A 40 1.44 -9.74 9.31
CA GLN A 40 1.27 -10.03 7.88
C GLN A 40 -0.19 -10.32 7.49
N TRP A 41 -0.97 -10.93 8.39
CA TRP A 41 -2.41 -11.11 8.20
C TRP A 41 -3.16 -9.78 8.08
N ALA A 42 -2.76 -8.75 8.83
CA ALA A 42 -3.36 -7.42 8.73
C ALA A 42 -3.13 -6.78 7.35
N PHE A 43 -1.96 -6.97 6.75
CA PHE A 43 -1.66 -6.47 5.39
C PHE A 43 -2.48 -7.21 4.33
N ALA A 44 -2.68 -8.52 4.48
CA ALA A 44 -3.56 -9.30 3.60
C ALA A 44 -5.00 -8.77 3.63
N ILE A 45 -5.52 -8.41 4.81
CA ILE A 45 -6.85 -7.79 4.95
C ILE A 45 -6.87 -6.42 4.30
N ALA A 46 -5.83 -5.61 4.46
CA ALA A 46 -5.76 -4.31 3.82
C ALA A 46 -5.84 -4.43 2.29
N ALA A 47 -5.11 -5.37 1.69
CA ALA A 47 -5.16 -5.64 0.24
C ALA A 47 -6.58 -6.01 -0.24
N ALA A 48 -7.28 -6.88 0.50
CA ALA A 48 -8.67 -7.23 0.18
C ALA A 48 -9.65 -6.06 0.39
N GLY A 49 -9.43 -5.26 1.43
CA GLY A 49 -10.22 -4.07 1.74
C GLY A 49 -10.17 -3.03 0.63
N ILE A 50 -9.01 -2.87 -0.03
CA ILE A 50 -8.86 -1.98 -1.19
C ILE A 50 -9.79 -2.41 -2.32
N THR A 51 -9.80 -3.69 -2.70
CA THR A 51 -10.71 -4.15 -3.74
C THR A 51 -12.17 -3.91 -3.35
N SER A 52 -12.55 -4.16 -2.09
CA SER A 52 -13.94 -3.97 -1.64
C SER A 52 -14.47 -2.55 -1.91
N GLY A 53 -13.59 -1.54 -1.86
CA GLY A 53 -13.92 -0.16 -2.22
C GLY A 53 -14.26 0.02 -3.69
N SER A 54 -13.48 -0.60 -4.59
CA SER A 54 -13.68 -0.50 -6.05
C SER A 54 -14.98 -1.12 -6.54
N ILE A 55 -15.44 -2.19 -5.89
CA ILE A 55 -16.60 -2.99 -6.31
C ILE A 55 -17.84 -2.75 -5.44
N ALA A 56 -17.80 -1.72 -4.59
CA ALA A 56 -18.92 -1.39 -3.72
C ALA A 56 -20.22 -1.07 -4.51
N GLU A 57 -21.35 -1.19 -3.79
CA GLU A 57 -22.73 -0.87 -4.21
C GLU A 57 -23.38 -1.82 -5.23
N ARG A 58 -22.63 -2.50 -6.11
CA ARG A 58 -23.24 -3.34 -7.17
C ARG A 58 -22.85 -4.83 -7.17
N THR A 59 -21.75 -5.19 -6.51
CA THR A 59 -21.28 -6.58 -6.53
C THR A 59 -22.05 -7.46 -5.56
N GLN A 60 -22.40 -8.66 -6.01
CA GLN A 60 -23.05 -9.65 -5.17
C GLN A 60 -22.14 -10.11 -4.02
N PHE A 61 -22.73 -10.24 -2.84
CA PHE A 61 -21.99 -10.61 -1.62
C PHE A 61 -21.24 -11.95 -1.74
N VAL A 62 -21.85 -12.95 -2.38
CA VAL A 62 -21.22 -14.27 -2.58
C VAL A 62 -19.98 -14.15 -3.47
N SER A 63 -20.06 -13.38 -4.57
CA SER A 63 -18.92 -13.09 -5.45
C SER A 63 -17.79 -12.43 -4.68
N TYR A 64 -18.11 -11.47 -3.81
CA TYR A 64 -17.14 -10.79 -2.95
C TYR A 64 -16.43 -11.75 -1.98
N LEU A 65 -17.17 -12.69 -1.35
CA LEU A 65 -16.57 -13.67 -0.44
C LEU A 65 -15.60 -14.61 -1.17
N ILE A 66 -16.01 -15.14 -2.32
CA ILE A 66 -15.17 -16.03 -3.14
C ILE A 66 -13.91 -15.28 -3.57
N TYR A 67 -14.10 -14.10 -4.16
CA TYR A 67 -13.01 -13.25 -4.62
C TYR A 67 -12.01 -12.93 -3.49
N SER A 68 -12.50 -12.49 -2.33
CA SER A 68 -11.64 -12.14 -1.19
C SER A 68 -10.84 -13.35 -0.68
N SER A 69 -11.45 -14.54 -0.72
CA SER A 69 -10.79 -15.79 -0.34
C SER A 69 -9.66 -16.16 -1.31
N PHE A 70 -9.88 -16.00 -2.62
CA PHE A 70 -8.84 -16.23 -3.62
C PHE A 70 -7.73 -15.17 -3.57
N LEU A 71 -8.07 -13.89 -3.39
CA LEU A 71 -7.10 -12.83 -3.28
C LEU A 71 -6.18 -13.04 -2.08
N THR A 72 -6.74 -13.22 -0.88
CA THR A 72 -5.95 -13.36 0.37
C THR A 72 -5.35 -14.75 0.56
N GLY A 73 -5.94 -15.78 -0.05
CA GLY A 73 -5.50 -17.16 0.06
C GLY A 73 -4.48 -17.59 -0.98
N LEU A 74 -4.38 -16.89 -2.12
CA LEU A 74 -3.53 -17.29 -3.25
C LEU A 74 -2.78 -16.13 -3.90
N VAL A 75 -3.47 -15.11 -4.41
CA VAL A 75 -2.83 -14.07 -5.25
C VAL A 75 -1.91 -13.15 -4.43
N TYR A 76 -2.45 -12.50 -3.40
CA TYR A 76 -1.70 -11.63 -2.49
C TYR A 76 -0.50 -12.34 -1.86
N PRO A 77 -0.62 -13.54 -1.25
CA PRO A 77 0.51 -14.16 -0.58
C PRO A 77 1.63 -14.57 -1.56
N ILE A 78 1.31 -14.93 -2.81
CA ILE A 78 2.34 -15.18 -3.83
C ILE A 78 3.12 -13.89 -4.12
N VAL A 79 2.43 -12.74 -4.28
CA VAL A 79 3.13 -11.46 -4.50
C VAL A 79 3.93 -11.03 -3.26
N ALA A 80 3.39 -11.25 -2.05
CA ALA A 80 4.13 -11.02 -0.81
C ALA A 80 5.40 -11.88 -0.75
N HIS A 81 5.33 -13.14 -1.20
CA HIS A 81 6.51 -14.00 -1.28
C HIS A 81 7.60 -13.40 -2.16
N TRP A 82 7.23 -12.86 -3.33
CA TRP A 82 8.19 -12.31 -4.30
C TRP A 82 9.07 -11.21 -3.72
N PHE A 83 8.51 -10.35 -2.88
CA PHE A 83 9.17 -9.12 -2.41
C PHE A 83 9.53 -9.13 -0.92
N TRP A 84 8.81 -9.89 -0.08
CA TRP A 84 9.00 -9.90 1.38
C TRP A 84 9.52 -11.22 1.94
N SER A 85 9.49 -12.32 1.18
CA SER A 85 10.23 -13.52 1.60
C SER A 85 11.73 -13.29 1.44
N ALA A 86 12.54 -13.87 2.32
CA ALA A 86 14.00 -13.76 2.24
C ALA A 86 14.57 -14.31 0.91
N ASP A 87 13.90 -15.32 0.35
CA ASP A 87 14.28 -16.01 -0.89
C ASP A 87 13.38 -15.65 -2.09
N GLY A 88 12.46 -14.68 -1.94
CA GLY A 88 11.62 -14.19 -3.04
C GLY A 88 12.45 -13.66 -4.20
N TRP A 89 12.03 -13.90 -5.44
CA TRP A 89 12.81 -13.52 -6.64
C TRP A 89 13.04 -12.00 -6.79
N GLY A 90 12.14 -11.17 -6.27
CA GLY A 90 12.24 -9.72 -6.26
C GLY A 90 12.72 -9.14 -4.93
N SER A 91 12.99 -9.99 -3.93
CA SER A 91 13.28 -9.58 -2.56
C SER A 91 14.63 -8.88 -2.47
N PRO A 92 14.74 -7.73 -1.78
CA PRO A 92 16.01 -7.07 -1.51
C PRO A 92 16.82 -7.81 -0.43
N ALA A 93 16.22 -8.78 0.27
CA ALA A 93 16.89 -9.61 1.27
C ALA A 93 17.53 -10.88 0.69
N ARG A 94 17.35 -11.12 -0.62
CA ARG A 94 17.86 -12.31 -1.29
C ARG A 94 19.39 -12.26 -1.38
N SER A 95 20.07 -13.33 -0.96
CA SER A 95 21.53 -13.40 -0.92
C SER A 95 22.18 -13.54 -2.31
N GLU A 96 21.47 -14.12 -3.28
CA GLU A 96 21.99 -14.44 -4.60
C GLU A 96 20.95 -14.11 -5.69
N ASN A 97 21.41 -13.76 -6.89
CA ASN A 97 20.55 -13.50 -8.05
C ASN A 97 19.49 -12.41 -7.80
N LEU A 98 19.91 -11.30 -7.17
CA LEU A 98 19.04 -10.12 -7.00
C LEU A 98 18.50 -9.64 -8.35
N LEU A 99 17.22 -9.32 -8.39
CA LEU A 99 16.60 -8.69 -9.56
C LEU A 99 17.32 -7.35 -9.85
N PHE A 100 17.86 -7.22 -11.06
CA PHE A 100 18.69 -6.08 -11.47
C PHE A 100 19.89 -5.78 -10.56
N GLY A 101 20.37 -6.77 -9.81
CA GLY A 101 21.50 -6.62 -8.88
C GLY A 101 21.19 -5.87 -7.58
N SER A 102 19.92 -5.50 -7.32
CA SER A 102 19.51 -4.77 -6.11
C SER A 102 18.26 -5.33 -5.41
N GLY A 103 17.36 -6.01 -6.14
CA GLY A 103 16.02 -6.32 -5.61
C GLY A 103 15.11 -5.09 -5.56
N VAL A 104 13.87 -5.27 -5.07
CA VAL A 104 12.85 -4.22 -5.02
C VAL A 104 12.61 -3.77 -3.59
N ILE A 105 12.81 -2.49 -3.32
CA ILE A 105 12.48 -1.88 -2.02
C ILE A 105 10.98 -1.58 -2.00
N ASP A 106 10.24 -2.39 -1.27
CA ASP A 106 8.83 -2.16 -0.95
C ASP A 106 8.61 -2.36 0.55
N PHE A 107 9.04 -1.39 1.37
CA PHE A 107 9.17 -1.57 2.82
C PHE A 107 7.88 -1.99 3.52
N ALA A 108 6.77 -1.29 3.24
CA ALA A 108 5.47 -1.58 3.84
C ALA A 108 4.38 -1.88 2.79
N GLY A 109 4.66 -1.92 1.48
CA GLY A 109 3.70 -2.45 0.50
C GLY A 109 2.97 -1.43 -0.38
N CYS A 110 3.68 -0.51 -1.04
CA CYS A 110 3.14 0.15 -2.24
C CYS A 110 2.80 -0.86 -3.32
N GLY A 111 3.66 -1.84 -3.55
CA GLY A 111 3.45 -2.91 -4.52
C GLY A 111 2.59 -4.01 -3.93
N VAL A 112 3.10 -4.65 -2.87
CA VAL A 112 2.51 -5.88 -2.28
C VAL A 112 1.09 -5.67 -1.78
N VAL A 113 0.76 -4.50 -1.21
CA VAL A 113 -0.60 -4.23 -0.69
C VAL A 113 -1.38 -3.32 -1.61
N HIS A 114 -0.89 -2.09 -1.82
CA HIS A 114 -1.67 -1.07 -2.51
C HIS A 114 -1.89 -1.42 -3.98
N LEU A 115 -0.83 -1.74 -4.73
CA LEU A 115 -0.95 -2.07 -6.14
C LEU A 115 -1.67 -3.41 -6.37
N VAL A 116 -1.38 -4.45 -5.58
CA VAL A 116 -2.12 -5.74 -5.68
C VAL A 116 -3.61 -5.53 -5.46
N GLY A 117 -4.00 -4.88 -4.36
CA GLY A 117 -5.40 -4.60 -4.05
C GLY A 117 -6.07 -3.75 -5.12
N ALA A 118 -5.35 -2.76 -5.67
CA ALA A 118 -5.83 -1.85 -6.70
C ALA A 118 -6.00 -2.52 -8.07
N VAL A 119 -5.05 -3.35 -8.51
CA VAL A 119 -5.17 -4.09 -9.79
C VAL A 119 -6.34 -5.04 -9.73
N ALA A 120 -6.51 -5.69 -8.58
CA ALA A 120 -7.56 -6.65 -8.38
C ALA A 120 -8.94 -5.94 -8.26
N GLY A 121 -8.99 -4.77 -7.61
CA GLY A 121 -10.14 -3.85 -7.60
C GLY A 121 -10.48 -3.27 -8.98
N PHE A 122 -9.46 -2.90 -9.75
CA PHE A 122 -9.60 -2.40 -11.11
C PHE A 122 -10.31 -3.41 -12.01
N TRP A 123 -9.82 -4.65 -12.03
CA TRP A 123 -10.45 -5.71 -12.82
C TRP A 123 -11.87 -6.02 -12.32
N GLY A 124 -12.08 -6.05 -11.00
CA GLY A 124 -13.43 -6.22 -10.44
C GLY A 124 -14.40 -5.15 -10.93
N ALA A 125 -14.05 -3.88 -10.77
CA ALA A 125 -14.90 -2.75 -11.16
C ALA A 125 -15.08 -2.64 -12.68
N PHE A 126 -14.04 -3.00 -13.46
CA PHE A 126 -14.10 -3.04 -14.92
C PHE A 126 -15.06 -4.12 -15.43
N ILE A 127 -15.01 -5.33 -14.85
CA ILE A 127 -15.88 -6.45 -15.23
C ILE A 127 -17.34 -6.17 -14.83
N GLU A 128 -17.56 -5.64 -13.62
CA GLU A 128 -18.90 -5.29 -13.13
C GLU A 128 -19.51 -4.11 -13.92
N GLY A 129 -18.65 -3.26 -14.48
CA GLY A 129 -19.04 -2.03 -15.15
C GLY A 129 -19.49 -0.92 -14.19
N PRO A 130 -19.91 0.22 -14.77
CA PRO A 130 -20.28 1.39 -14.00
C PRO A 130 -21.62 1.25 -13.28
N ARG A 131 -21.75 1.89 -12.12
CA ARG A 131 -23.03 1.97 -11.40
C ARG A 131 -24.08 2.69 -12.24
N ILE A 132 -25.32 2.29 -12.06
CA ILE A 132 -26.48 2.94 -12.69
C ILE A 132 -26.48 4.41 -12.31
N GLY A 133 -26.55 5.29 -13.32
CA GLY A 133 -26.59 6.74 -13.13
C GLY A 133 -25.22 7.39 -12.90
N ARG A 134 -24.10 6.65 -12.91
CA ARG A 134 -22.75 7.23 -12.86
C ARG A 134 -22.40 8.04 -14.11
N PHE A 135 -22.92 7.61 -15.26
CA PHE A 135 -22.79 8.28 -16.55
C PHE A 135 -24.17 8.49 -17.16
N ASP A 136 -24.42 9.67 -17.71
CA ASP A 136 -25.70 9.98 -18.37
C ASP A 136 -25.80 9.36 -19.78
N HIS A 137 -26.92 9.60 -20.47
CA HIS A 137 -27.15 9.09 -21.83
C HIS A 137 -26.15 9.63 -22.87
N GLU A 138 -25.48 10.75 -22.59
CA GLU A 138 -24.44 11.35 -23.43
C GLU A 138 -23.03 10.85 -23.02
N GLY A 139 -22.94 9.96 -22.02
CA GLY A 139 -21.69 9.47 -21.45
C GLY A 139 -21.01 10.44 -20.48
N LYS A 140 -21.66 11.55 -20.10
CA LYS A 140 -21.04 12.53 -19.21
C LYS A 140 -21.01 12.01 -17.77
N PRO A 141 -19.90 12.22 -17.04
CA PRO A 141 -19.81 11.85 -15.63
C PRO A 141 -20.86 12.59 -14.78
N VAL A 142 -21.63 11.83 -14.00
CA VAL A 142 -22.56 12.33 -12.99
C VAL A 142 -22.03 11.95 -11.60
N SER A 143 -21.96 12.93 -10.70
CA SER A 143 -21.47 12.71 -9.34
C SER A 143 -22.53 11.97 -8.49
N LEU A 144 -22.20 10.75 -8.07
CA LEU A 144 -22.97 10.01 -7.07
C LEU A 144 -22.49 10.44 -5.67
N ARG A 145 -23.27 11.27 -4.99
CA ARG A 145 -22.90 11.80 -3.68
C ARG A 145 -22.90 10.71 -2.62
N GLY A 146 -21.82 10.66 -1.83
CA GLY A 146 -21.74 9.82 -0.64
C GLY A 146 -22.79 10.21 0.41
N HIS A 147 -23.19 9.24 1.21
CA HIS A 147 -24.26 9.40 2.21
C HIS A 147 -23.84 10.23 3.44
N SER A 148 -22.53 10.31 3.76
CA SER A 148 -22.03 11.05 4.93
C SER A 148 -20.57 11.47 4.81
N GLY A 149 -20.30 12.77 4.76
CA GLY A 149 -18.93 13.31 4.82
C GLY A 149 -18.26 13.12 6.18
N THR A 150 -19.04 13.14 7.28
CA THR A 150 -18.51 12.91 8.64
C THR A 150 -17.92 11.51 8.79
N LEU A 151 -18.58 10.50 8.23
CA LEU A 151 -18.07 9.12 8.27
C LEU A 151 -16.80 8.96 7.43
N VAL A 152 -16.70 9.64 6.28
CA VAL A 152 -15.47 9.68 5.46
C VAL A 152 -14.31 10.28 6.25
N VAL A 153 -14.53 11.41 6.92
CA VAL A 153 -13.49 12.07 7.74
C VAL A 153 -13.09 11.18 8.91
N MET A 154 -14.05 10.57 9.61
CA MET A 154 -13.77 9.63 10.71
C MET A 154 -12.96 8.43 10.23
N GLY A 155 -13.35 7.81 9.12
CA GLY A 155 -12.61 6.71 8.50
C GLY A 155 -11.18 7.11 8.11
N THR A 156 -11.01 8.33 7.59
CA THR A 156 -9.70 8.90 7.24
C THR A 156 -8.80 9.03 8.47
N PHE A 157 -9.32 9.49 9.61
CA PHE A 157 -8.55 9.57 10.86
C PHE A 157 -8.17 8.19 11.41
N LEU A 158 -9.08 7.21 11.32
CA LEU A 158 -8.78 5.83 11.72
C LEU A 158 -7.69 5.22 10.83
N LEU A 159 -7.75 5.45 9.52
CA LEU A 159 -6.73 5.02 8.58
C LEU A 159 -5.40 5.72 8.82
N TRP A 160 -5.39 7.04 9.08
CA TRP A 160 -4.18 7.76 9.46
C TRP A 160 -3.54 7.14 10.69
N PHE A 161 -4.29 6.99 11.77
CA PHE A 161 -3.79 6.36 12.99
C PHE A 161 -3.25 4.94 12.71
N GLY A 162 -4.00 4.14 11.97
CA GLY A 162 -3.59 2.79 11.54
C GLY A 162 -2.32 2.79 10.70
N TRP A 163 -2.06 3.82 9.90
CA TRP A 163 -0.87 3.93 9.07
C TRP A 163 0.43 4.04 9.87
N TYR A 164 0.37 4.50 11.13
CA TYR A 164 1.54 4.44 12.03
C TYR A 164 1.84 3.01 12.51
N GLY A 165 0.84 2.13 12.57
CA GLY A 165 1.05 0.69 12.73
C GLY A 165 1.51 0.01 11.43
N PHE A 166 1.10 0.54 10.28
CA PHE A 166 1.43 0.01 8.96
C PHE A 166 2.87 0.33 8.54
N ASN A 167 3.26 1.61 8.51
CA ASN A 167 4.57 2.02 8.03
C ASN A 167 5.66 1.81 9.12
N PRO A 168 5.68 2.56 10.25
CA PRO A 168 6.65 2.32 11.32
C PRO A 168 6.64 0.89 11.90
N GLY A 169 5.48 0.23 11.95
CA GLY A 169 5.41 -1.15 12.45
C GLY A 169 6.12 -2.17 11.58
N SER A 170 6.41 -1.84 10.30
CA SER A 170 7.04 -2.78 9.35
C SER A 170 8.52 -3.06 9.69
N PHE A 171 9.08 -2.35 10.66
CA PHE A 171 10.36 -2.72 11.26
C PHE A 171 10.31 -4.00 12.10
N LEU A 172 9.13 -4.39 12.60
CA LEU A 172 8.83 -5.59 13.42
C LEU A 172 9.54 -5.67 14.77
N ASN A 173 10.68 -5.00 14.92
CA ASN A 173 11.49 -4.90 16.13
C ASN A 173 11.82 -3.42 16.39
N ILE A 174 12.11 -3.07 17.63
CA ILE A 174 12.47 -1.68 18.01
C ILE A 174 13.96 -1.58 18.34
N LEU A 175 14.48 -2.55 19.09
CA LEU A 175 15.82 -2.51 19.65
C LEU A 175 16.83 -3.17 18.69
N LYS A 176 17.36 -2.36 17.77
CA LYS A 176 18.53 -2.68 16.95
C LYS A 176 19.44 -1.46 16.90
N THR A 177 20.68 -1.61 17.35
CA THR A 177 21.69 -0.56 17.28
C THR A 177 22.28 -0.48 15.87
N TYR A 178 22.61 0.73 15.43
CA TYR A 178 23.30 0.94 14.16
C TYR A 178 24.75 1.36 14.42
N GLY A 179 25.71 0.62 13.83
CA GLY A 179 27.15 0.86 13.98
C GLY A 179 27.67 0.73 15.42
N GLU A 180 28.90 1.20 15.64
CA GLU A 180 29.54 1.26 16.97
C GLU A 180 28.98 2.38 17.88
N SER A 181 28.17 3.29 17.30
CA SER A 181 27.58 4.48 17.93
C SER A 181 26.45 4.21 18.94
N GLY A 182 26.51 3.06 19.61
CA GLY A 182 25.41 2.32 20.26
C GLY A 182 24.56 2.96 21.36
N ASN A 183 24.42 4.28 21.47
CA ASN A 183 23.62 4.90 22.54
C ASN A 183 22.54 5.90 22.10
N TYR A 184 22.58 6.51 20.90
CA TYR A 184 21.59 7.55 20.53
C TYR A 184 20.81 7.28 19.25
N TYR A 185 21.38 6.52 18.31
CA TYR A 185 20.79 6.26 17.00
C TYR A 185 20.71 4.76 16.73
N GLY A 186 19.53 4.33 16.32
CA GLY A 186 19.23 2.92 16.06
C GLY A 186 17.89 2.79 15.33
N GLN A 187 17.35 1.58 15.32
CA GLN A 187 16.07 1.31 14.66
C GLN A 187 14.92 2.09 15.28
N TRP A 188 14.96 2.43 16.57
CA TRP A 188 14.02 3.38 17.18
C TRP A 188 14.01 4.76 16.50
N SER A 189 15.17 5.24 16.04
CA SER A 189 15.28 6.49 15.28
C SER A 189 14.71 6.33 13.86
N ALA A 190 14.92 5.17 13.23
CA ALA A 190 14.36 4.87 11.91
C ALA A 190 12.82 4.72 11.95
N ILE A 191 12.27 4.11 13.00
CA ILE A 191 10.82 4.06 13.28
C ILE A 191 10.26 5.48 13.40
N GLY A 192 10.91 6.33 14.21
CA GLY A 192 10.51 7.74 14.36
C GLY A 192 10.56 8.51 13.04
N ARG A 193 11.65 8.36 12.26
CA ARG A 193 11.78 8.94 10.91
C ARG A 193 10.66 8.47 9.99
N THR A 194 10.32 7.19 10.03
CA THR A 194 9.26 6.58 9.21
C THR A 194 7.88 7.12 9.55
N ALA A 195 7.61 7.41 10.82
CA ALA A 195 6.39 8.09 11.22
C ALA A 195 6.36 9.53 10.65
N VAL A 196 7.46 10.26 10.75
CA VAL A 196 7.59 11.63 10.21
C VAL A 196 7.42 11.65 8.69
N THR A 197 8.09 10.78 7.93
CA THR A 197 7.95 10.71 6.47
C THR A 197 6.50 10.37 6.09
N THR A 198 5.86 9.46 6.82
CA THR A 198 4.44 9.11 6.62
C THR A 198 3.53 10.32 6.79
N THR A 199 3.65 11.03 7.92
CA THR A 199 2.85 12.24 8.20
C THR A 199 3.06 13.32 7.15
N LEU A 200 4.32 13.61 6.79
CA LEU A 200 4.64 14.66 5.83
C LEU A 200 4.06 14.36 4.46
N ALA A 201 4.20 13.14 3.95
CA ALA A 201 3.65 12.77 2.65
C ALA A 201 2.12 12.89 2.60
N GLY A 202 1.41 12.36 3.59
CA GLY A 202 -0.05 12.48 3.65
C GLY A 202 -0.53 13.92 3.76
N CYS A 203 0.08 14.72 4.64
CA CYS A 203 -0.27 16.14 4.80
C CYS A 203 -0.01 16.95 3.53
N THR A 204 1.13 16.74 2.86
CA THR A 204 1.43 17.44 1.62
C THR A 204 0.47 17.02 0.50
N ALA A 205 0.13 15.73 0.40
CA ALA A 205 -0.85 15.27 -0.58
C ALA A 205 -2.25 15.83 -0.33
N ALA A 206 -2.67 15.92 0.94
CA ALA A 206 -3.94 16.53 1.34
C ALA A 206 -4.03 18.00 0.92
N LEU A 207 -3.01 18.79 1.25
CA LEU A 207 -2.95 20.21 0.88
C LEU A 207 -2.88 20.41 -0.64
N THR A 208 -2.06 19.61 -1.32
CA THR A 208 -1.92 19.69 -2.79
C THR A 208 -3.24 19.34 -3.46
N THR A 209 -3.95 18.33 -2.97
CA THR A 209 -5.28 17.96 -3.50
C THR A 209 -6.32 19.03 -3.19
N LEU A 210 -6.34 19.59 -1.99
CA LEU A 210 -7.22 20.69 -1.59
C LEU A 210 -7.12 21.87 -2.57
N PHE A 211 -5.91 22.36 -2.82
CA PHE A 211 -5.69 23.51 -3.71
C PHE A 211 -5.84 23.13 -5.19
N GLY A 212 -5.30 21.98 -5.60
CA GLY A 212 -5.37 21.50 -6.98
C GLY A 212 -6.82 21.27 -7.45
N LYS A 213 -7.64 20.58 -6.64
CA LYS A 213 -9.05 20.37 -6.95
C LYS A 213 -9.85 21.66 -6.88
N ARG A 214 -9.54 22.57 -5.94
CA ARG A 214 -10.17 23.90 -5.91
C ARG A 214 -9.98 24.66 -7.21
N MET A 215 -8.79 24.60 -7.82
CA MET A 215 -8.52 25.25 -9.10
C MET A 215 -9.30 24.62 -10.26
N GLN A 216 -9.59 23.32 -10.20
CA GLN A 216 -10.34 22.60 -11.25
C GLN A 216 -11.86 22.75 -11.11
N THR A 217 -12.39 22.66 -9.88
CA THR A 217 -13.84 22.57 -9.63
C THR A 217 -14.45 23.88 -9.13
N GLY A 218 -13.61 24.85 -8.74
CA GLY A 218 -14.06 26.14 -8.21
C GLY A 218 -14.68 26.05 -6.81
N HIS A 219 -14.61 24.92 -6.12
CA HIS A 219 -15.20 24.67 -4.79
C HIS A 219 -14.27 23.83 -3.91
N TRP A 220 -14.45 23.91 -2.58
CA TRP A 220 -13.69 23.09 -1.63
C TRP A 220 -14.49 21.83 -1.29
N ASN A 221 -13.85 20.66 -1.34
CA ASN A 221 -14.49 19.38 -1.07
C ASN A 221 -13.65 18.56 -0.08
N VAL A 222 -14.23 18.22 1.07
CA VAL A 222 -13.54 17.47 2.13
C VAL A 222 -13.19 16.04 1.70
N THR A 223 -14.03 15.39 0.87
CA THR A 223 -13.77 14.02 0.40
C THR A 223 -12.53 13.97 -0.49
N ASP A 224 -12.33 14.98 -1.35
CA ASP A 224 -11.14 15.08 -2.19
C ASP A 224 -9.87 15.20 -1.32
N VAL A 225 -9.92 15.99 -0.24
CA VAL A 225 -8.80 16.15 0.70
C VAL A 225 -8.49 14.83 1.41
N CYS A 226 -9.52 14.12 1.87
CA CYS A 226 -9.38 12.81 2.48
C CYS A 226 -8.73 11.79 1.53
N ASN A 227 -9.20 11.69 0.29
CA ASN A 227 -8.60 10.80 -0.72
C ASN A 227 -7.17 11.20 -1.05
N GLY A 228 -6.89 12.50 -1.20
CA GLY A 228 -5.54 13.02 -1.39
C GLY A 228 -4.59 12.64 -0.25
N LEU A 229 -5.03 12.80 0.99
CA LEU A 229 -4.28 12.43 2.19
C LEU A 229 -3.92 10.94 2.20
N LEU A 230 -4.92 10.07 1.96
CA LEU A 230 -4.74 8.62 1.91
C LEU A 230 -3.85 8.21 0.72
N GLY A 231 -3.93 8.92 -0.41
CA GLY A 231 -3.03 8.74 -1.56
C GLY A 231 -1.57 9.04 -1.24
N GLY A 232 -1.31 10.10 -0.46
CA GLY A 232 0.02 10.43 0.03
C GLY A 232 0.59 9.36 0.97
N PHE A 233 -0.25 8.81 1.86
CA PHE A 233 0.16 7.69 2.70
C PHE A 233 0.45 6.43 1.88
N ALA A 234 -0.41 6.09 0.91
CA ALA A 234 -0.20 4.94 0.04
C ALA A 234 1.08 5.06 -0.81
N ALA A 235 1.45 6.27 -1.23
CA ALA A 235 2.66 6.51 -2.03
C ALA A 235 3.97 6.41 -1.21
N ILE A 236 3.99 6.87 0.03
CA ILE A 236 5.23 6.84 0.82
C ILE A 236 5.53 5.45 1.40
N THR A 237 4.55 4.54 1.42
CA THR A 237 4.61 3.21 2.03
C THR A 237 5.89 2.40 1.67
N ALA A 238 6.33 2.38 0.41
CA ALA A 238 7.51 1.63 -0.02
C ALA A 238 8.84 2.23 0.46
N GLY A 239 8.92 3.57 0.49
CA GLY A 239 10.16 4.30 0.73
C GLY A 239 10.27 4.91 2.12
N CYS A 240 9.21 4.82 2.94
CA CYS A 240 9.08 5.59 4.19
C CYS A 240 10.24 5.37 5.18
N SER A 241 10.90 4.20 5.15
CA SER A 241 12.05 3.86 5.98
C SER A 241 13.41 4.28 5.41
N VAL A 242 13.49 4.49 4.09
CA VAL A 242 14.75 4.67 3.35
C VAL A 242 14.94 6.05 2.72
N VAL A 243 14.01 6.98 2.93
CA VAL A 243 14.11 8.36 2.42
C VAL A 243 14.27 9.40 3.55
N ASP A 244 14.82 10.56 3.20
CA ASP A 244 14.85 11.71 4.10
C ASP A 244 13.47 12.39 4.22
N PRO A 245 13.10 13.00 5.37
CA PRO A 245 11.81 13.65 5.58
C PRO A 245 11.40 14.69 4.53
N TRP A 246 12.35 15.46 3.99
CA TRP A 246 12.05 16.45 2.95
C TRP A 246 11.59 15.80 1.64
N ALA A 247 12.11 14.61 1.31
CA ALA A 247 11.73 13.88 0.10
C ALA A 247 10.28 13.37 0.19
N ALA A 248 9.79 13.08 1.40
CA ALA A 248 8.39 12.68 1.62
C ALA A 248 7.39 13.78 1.23
N ILE A 249 7.76 15.07 1.36
CA ILE A 249 6.95 16.20 0.88
C ILE A 249 6.79 16.11 -0.64
N ILE A 250 7.88 15.84 -1.37
CA ILE A 250 7.85 15.67 -2.83
C ILE A 250 6.99 14.47 -3.21
N CYS A 251 7.13 13.35 -2.49
CA CYS A 251 6.31 12.17 -2.70
C CYS A 251 4.82 12.49 -2.61
N GLY A 252 4.40 13.14 -1.52
CA GLY A 252 3.01 13.54 -1.31
C GLY A 252 2.49 14.53 -2.34
N PHE A 253 3.29 15.54 -2.70
CA PHE A 253 2.93 16.51 -3.74
C PHE A 253 2.65 15.84 -5.08
N ILE A 254 3.54 14.94 -5.54
CA ILE A 254 3.37 14.24 -6.81
C ILE A 254 2.23 13.22 -6.72
N ALA A 255 2.08 12.51 -5.59
CA ALA A 255 1.00 11.55 -5.38
C ALA A 255 -0.39 12.19 -5.55
N ALA A 256 -0.58 13.43 -5.06
CA ALA A 256 -1.83 14.17 -5.27
C ALA A 256 -2.14 14.40 -6.76
N TRP A 257 -1.14 14.79 -7.56
CA TRP A 257 -1.32 14.97 -9.01
C TRP A 257 -1.56 13.66 -9.74
N VAL A 258 -0.90 12.58 -9.32
CA VAL A 258 -1.15 11.23 -9.84
C VAL A 258 -2.60 10.81 -9.58
N LEU A 259 -3.10 10.97 -8.35
CA LEU A 259 -4.49 10.68 -8.01
C LEU A 259 -5.47 11.50 -8.87
N ILE A 260 -5.27 12.81 -8.94
CA ILE A 260 -6.12 13.70 -9.75
C ILE A 260 -6.11 13.26 -11.22
N GLY A 261 -4.94 12.94 -11.77
CA GLY A 261 -4.79 12.47 -13.15
C GLY A 261 -5.49 11.12 -13.38
N CYS A 262 -5.32 10.16 -12.48
CA CYS A 262 -5.99 8.87 -12.54
C CYS A 262 -7.52 9.01 -12.45
N ASN A 263 -8.04 9.92 -11.64
CA ASN A 263 -9.47 10.21 -11.56
C ASN A 263 -10.01 10.80 -12.87
N MET A 264 -9.27 11.72 -13.49
CA MET A 264 -9.62 12.26 -14.82
C MET A 264 -9.62 11.19 -15.91
N LEU A 265 -8.65 10.26 -15.87
CA LEU A 265 -8.59 9.14 -16.81
C LEU A 265 -9.77 8.17 -16.58
N ALA A 266 -10.10 7.86 -15.33
CA ALA A 266 -11.25 7.03 -14.99
C ALA A 266 -12.55 7.60 -15.59
N GLU A 267 -12.79 8.90 -15.41
CA GLU A 267 -13.95 9.58 -16.00
C GLU A 267 -13.93 9.52 -17.53
N LYS A 268 -12.78 9.76 -18.16
CA LYS A 268 -12.63 9.72 -19.62
C LYS A 268 -12.90 8.34 -20.22
N PHE A 269 -12.54 7.28 -19.50
CA PHE A 269 -12.75 5.90 -19.93
C PHE A 269 -14.05 5.27 -19.43
N HIS A 270 -14.95 6.06 -18.85
CA HIS A 270 -16.21 5.58 -18.26
C HIS A 270 -16.01 4.49 -17.20
N TYR A 271 -14.88 4.55 -16.48
CA TYR A 271 -14.57 3.65 -15.39
C TYR A 271 -15.12 4.20 -14.07
N ASP A 272 -15.81 3.36 -13.31
CA ASP A 272 -16.46 3.72 -12.06
C ASP A 272 -15.92 2.91 -10.89
N ASP A 273 -15.11 3.58 -10.08
CA ASP A 273 -14.65 3.11 -8.79
C ASP A 273 -15.28 4.00 -7.71
N PRO A 274 -16.20 3.47 -6.87
CA PRO A 274 -16.93 4.26 -5.88
C PRO A 274 -16.07 5.03 -4.90
N LEU A 275 -14.92 4.48 -4.51
CA LEU A 275 -14.01 5.09 -3.54
C LEU A 275 -12.74 5.63 -4.18
N GLU A 276 -12.64 5.60 -5.52
CA GLU A 276 -11.42 5.90 -6.25
C GLU A 276 -10.25 4.99 -5.81
N ALA A 277 -10.56 3.78 -5.32
CA ALA A 277 -9.59 2.91 -4.65
C ALA A 277 -8.52 2.41 -5.62
N ALA A 278 -8.87 2.07 -6.87
CA ALA A 278 -7.91 1.69 -7.89
C ALA A 278 -7.01 2.87 -8.30
N GLN A 279 -7.57 4.07 -8.43
CA GLN A 279 -6.83 5.30 -8.78
C GLN A 279 -5.85 5.67 -7.67
N LEU A 280 -6.33 5.66 -6.42
CA LEU A 280 -5.54 5.99 -5.24
C LEU A 280 -4.47 4.94 -5.00
N HIS A 281 -4.83 3.69 -4.77
CA HIS A 281 -3.85 2.68 -4.39
C HIS A 281 -3.00 2.22 -5.57
N GLY A 282 -3.57 2.16 -6.78
CA GLY A 282 -2.85 1.75 -7.99
C GLY A 282 -1.96 2.87 -8.53
N GLY A 283 -2.52 4.07 -8.70
CA GLY A 283 -1.77 5.24 -9.16
C GLY A 283 -0.71 5.68 -8.16
N CYS A 284 -1.12 6.02 -6.93
CA CYS A 284 -0.18 6.49 -5.91
C CYS A 284 0.78 5.38 -5.45
N GLY A 285 0.34 4.12 -5.39
CA GLY A 285 1.22 2.98 -5.07
C GLY A 285 2.29 2.77 -6.16
N THR A 286 1.92 2.85 -7.44
CA THR A 286 2.91 2.79 -8.54
C THR A 286 3.91 3.93 -8.44
N TRP A 287 3.44 5.16 -8.20
CA TRP A 287 4.32 6.29 -7.95
C TRP A 287 5.24 6.05 -6.75
N GLY A 288 4.75 5.45 -5.67
CA GLY A 288 5.53 5.14 -4.48
C GLY A 288 6.72 4.22 -4.72
N ILE A 289 6.55 3.19 -5.56
CA ILE A 289 7.65 2.29 -5.98
C ILE A 289 8.69 3.07 -6.79
N ILE A 290 8.26 3.87 -7.77
CA ILE A 290 9.16 4.70 -8.60
C ILE A 290 9.90 5.72 -7.73
N PHE A 291 9.19 6.43 -6.86
CA PHE A 291 9.73 7.41 -5.93
C PHE A 291 10.81 6.80 -5.05
N THR A 292 10.57 5.59 -4.53
CA THR A 292 11.54 4.89 -3.69
C THR A 292 12.83 4.61 -4.43
N ALA A 293 12.75 4.15 -5.68
CA ALA A 293 13.93 3.92 -6.52
C ALA A 293 14.73 5.20 -6.81
N LEU A 294 14.08 6.36 -6.85
CA LEU A 294 14.71 7.66 -7.13
C LEU A 294 15.33 8.33 -5.89
N PHE A 295 14.75 8.14 -4.71
CA PHE A 295 15.10 8.90 -3.51
C PHE A 295 15.64 8.05 -2.34
N ALA A 296 15.70 6.73 -2.47
CA ALA A 296 16.27 5.86 -1.44
C ALA A 296 17.73 6.24 -1.15
N LYS A 297 18.04 6.41 0.13
CA LYS A 297 19.37 6.78 0.60
C LYS A 297 20.13 5.52 1.00
N LYS A 298 21.27 5.28 0.37
CA LYS A 298 22.12 4.10 0.62
C LYS A 298 22.35 3.80 2.11
N GLN A 299 22.62 4.83 2.91
CA GLN A 299 22.76 4.66 4.37
C GLN A 299 21.53 4.00 4.99
N TYR A 300 20.33 4.48 4.68
CA TYR A 300 19.09 3.96 5.26
C TYR A 300 18.73 2.59 4.68
N VAL A 301 19.03 2.34 3.40
CA VAL A 301 18.88 1.01 2.81
C VAL A 301 19.75 -0.01 3.58
N ASN A 302 21.01 0.32 3.86
CA ASN A 302 21.89 -0.55 4.63
C ASN A 302 21.40 -0.78 6.07
N GLU A 303 20.84 0.25 6.72
CA GLU A 303 20.24 0.14 8.06
C GLU A 303 19.07 -0.86 8.10
N VAL A 304 18.22 -0.82 7.07
CA VAL A 304 16.99 -1.65 6.99
C VAL A 304 17.29 -3.06 6.48
N TYR A 305 18.03 -3.21 5.37
CA TYR A 305 18.17 -4.48 4.64
C TYR A 305 19.50 -5.21 4.87
N GLY A 306 20.48 -4.59 5.55
CA GLY A 306 21.65 -5.32 6.06
C GLY A 306 22.74 -5.69 5.05
N GLY A 307 22.73 -5.14 3.83
CA GLY A 307 23.77 -5.36 2.81
C GLY A 307 24.04 -4.07 2.03
N SER A 308 25.22 -3.98 1.40
CA SER A 308 25.56 -2.89 0.48
C SER A 308 24.79 -3.01 -0.84
N LEU A 309 23.49 -2.75 -0.76
CA LEU A 309 22.63 -2.48 -1.92
C LEU A 309 22.99 -1.10 -2.52
#